data_AF-A0A949EEJ3-F1
#
_entry.id   AF-A0A949EEJ3-F1
#
_cell.length_a   1.000
_cell.length_b   1.000
_cell.length_c   1.000
_cell.angle_alpha   90.00
_cell.angle_beta   90.00
_cell.angle_gamma   90.00
#
_symmetry.space_group_name_H-M   'P 1'
#
loop_
_entity.id
_entity.type
_entity.pdbx_description
1 polymer ?
#
loop_
_entity_poly.entity_id
_entity_poly.type
_entity_poly.pdbx_seq_one_letter_code
_entity_poly.pdbx_strand_id
1 'polypeptide(L)'
;MNIKTMQDWIEYYMPDWRQRCCELQSACKRRLRNIKLHIIKLFTYYLAAVLCFMLVFGMANYFWFTFRHTPVGSMFLDSNPPEALLAFFTATNSNLVTLAFRLNIDSAVTCLLLGLVCQLFAITRYLYTGRGLINRLLWYAFCAAITSLDILQTGQQFDFTTSFVLYLLPASCLAGVCLEFTSLLLPEIWIVFRLKELRQVVKIARIRNNQRK
;
A
#
# COMPACT_ATOMS: atom_id res chain seq x y z
N MET A 1 -9.78 -11.86 -57.63
CA MET A 1 -8.88 -12.16 -56.50
C MET A 1 -9.42 -13.39 -55.79
N ASN A 2 -8.60 -14.43 -55.61
CA ASN A 2 -9.05 -15.81 -55.42
C ASN A 2 -9.52 -16.08 -53.98
N ILE A 3 -10.78 -16.48 -53.78
CA ILE A 3 -11.37 -16.70 -52.45
C ILE A 3 -10.61 -17.78 -51.65
N LYS A 4 -9.96 -18.73 -52.34
CA LYS A 4 -9.10 -19.78 -51.75
C LYS A 4 -7.96 -19.23 -50.89
N THR A 5 -7.29 -18.16 -51.31
CA THR A 5 -6.16 -17.61 -50.54
C THR A 5 -6.61 -17.01 -49.21
N MET A 6 -7.89 -16.67 -49.04
CA MET A 6 -8.37 -16.07 -47.81
C MET A 6 -8.73 -17.10 -46.73
N GLN A 7 -9.25 -18.27 -47.14
CA GLN A 7 -9.45 -19.39 -46.22
C GLN A 7 -8.11 -19.90 -45.69
N ASP A 8 -7.09 -20.02 -46.56
CA ASP A 8 -5.75 -20.45 -46.15
C ASP A 8 -5.12 -19.50 -45.11
N TRP A 9 -5.32 -18.18 -45.26
CA TRP A 9 -4.85 -17.21 -44.25
C TRP A 9 -5.62 -17.30 -42.93
N ILE A 10 -6.93 -17.55 -42.97
CA ILE A 10 -7.73 -17.72 -41.74
C ILE A 10 -7.32 -19.01 -41.03
N GLU A 11 -7.07 -20.08 -41.78
CA GLU A 11 -6.63 -21.38 -41.25
C GLU A 11 -5.20 -21.33 -40.71
N TYR A 12 -4.31 -20.57 -41.35
CA TYR A 12 -2.94 -20.38 -40.88
C TYR A 12 -2.85 -19.57 -39.59
N TYR A 13 -3.66 -18.50 -39.44
CA TYR A 13 -3.59 -17.64 -38.26
C TYR A 13 -4.53 -18.06 -37.11
N MET A 14 -5.64 -18.78 -37.36
CA MET A 14 -6.56 -19.25 -36.30
C MET A 14 -5.89 -20.03 -35.14
N PRO A 15 -5.00 -21.02 -35.38
CA PRO A 15 -4.39 -21.77 -34.30
C PRO A 15 -3.50 -20.89 -33.42
N ASP A 16 -2.77 -19.96 -34.03
CA ASP A 16 -1.87 -19.03 -33.33
C ASP A 16 -2.65 -18.06 -32.41
N TRP A 17 -3.85 -17.65 -32.82
CA TRP A 17 -4.74 -16.84 -31.99
C TRP A 17 -5.37 -17.61 -30.83
N ARG A 18 -5.80 -18.86 -31.04
CA ARG A 18 -6.32 -19.71 -29.95
C ARG A 18 -5.24 -19.98 -28.91
N GLN A 19 -4.01 -20.25 -29.35
CA GLN A 19 -2.88 -20.49 -28.48
C GLN A 19 -2.56 -19.24 -27.63
N ARG A 20 -2.50 -18.05 -28.24
CA ARG A 20 -2.32 -16.78 -27.50
C ARG A 20 -3.46 -16.48 -26.52
N CYS A 21 -4.71 -16.80 -26.87
CA CYS A 21 -5.85 -16.66 -25.96
C CYS A 21 -5.73 -17.61 -24.75
N CYS A 22 -5.34 -18.87 -24.95
CA CYS A 22 -5.08 -19.82 -23.87
C CYS A 22 -3.91 -19.37 -22.98
N GLU A 23 -2.82 -18.86 -23.58
CA GLU A 23 -1.69 -18.28 -22.85
C GLU A 23 -2.12 -17.07 -22.01
N LEU A 24 -2.89 -16.14 -22.58
CA LEU A 24 -3.46 -14.99 -21.87
C LEU A 24 -4.37 -15.41 -20.73
N GLN A 25 -5.23 -16.41 -20.95
CA GLN A 25 -6.14 -16.91 -19.93
C GLN A 25 -5.37 -17.59 -18.77
N SER A 26 -4.34 -18.39 -19.10
CA SER A 26 -3.48 -19.01 -18.10
C SER A 26 -2.66 -17.98 -17.32
N ALA A 27 -2.14 -16.95 -17.98
CA ALA A 27 -1.42 -15.84 -17.37
C ALA A 27 -2.34 -15.00 -16.46
N CYS A 28 -3.58 -14.74 -16.89
CA CYS A 28 -4.58 -14.06 -16.09
C CYS A 28 -4.94 -14.86 -14.83
N LYS A 29 -5.15 -16.18 -14.97
CA LYS A 29 -5.43 -17.08 -13.83
C LYS A 29 -4.26 -17.13 -12.84
N ARG A 30 -3.02 -17.12 -13.34
CA ARG A 30 -1.81 -17.01 -12.49
C ARG A 30 -1.75 -15.67 -11.75
N ARG A 31 -2.00 -14.55 -12.44
CA ARG A 31 -2.05 -13.23 -11.81
C ARG A 31 -3.12 -13.14 -10.73
N LEU A 32 -4.32 -13.65 -11.00
CA LEU A 32 -5.41 -13.66 -10.02
C LEU A 32 -5.04 -14.45 -8.77
N ARG A 33 -4.36 -15.60 -8.93
CA ARG A 33 -3.87 -16.39 -7.79
C ARG A 33 -2.84 -15.63 -6.97
N ASN A 34 -1.90 -14.94 -7.63
CA ASN A 34 -0.91 -14.13 -6.94
C ASN A 34 -1.58 -12.98 -6.18
N ILE A 35 -2.54 -12.27 -6.79
CA ILE A 35 -3.30 -11.21 -6.12
C ILE A 35 -3.97 -11.74 -4.85
N LYS A 36 -4.63 -12.92 -4.91
CA LYS A 36 -5.24 -13.54 -3.72
C LYS A 36 -4.20 -13.80 -2.60
N LEU A 37 -3.02 -14.32 -2.95
CA LEU A 37 -1.95 -14.57 -1.97
C LEU A 37 -1.46 -13.26 -1.34
N HIS A 38 -1.32 -12.18 -2.11
CA HIS A 38 -0.90 -10.89 -1.59
C HIS A 38 -1.98 -10.19 -0.76
N ILE A 39 -3.26 -10.40 -1.06
CA ILE A 39 -4.36 -9.93 -0.18
C ILE A 39 -4.29 -10.63 1.18
N ILE A 40 -4.08 -11.96 1.19
CA ILE A 40 -3.91 -12.71 2.44
C ILE A 40 -2.69 -12.21 3.19
N LYS A 41 -1.56 -11.98 2.50
CA LYS A 41 -0.34 -11.39 3.10
C LYS A 41 -0.62 -10.00 3.68
N LEU A 42 -1.30 -9.13 2.96
CA LEU A 42 -1.65 -7.80 3.46
C LEU A 42 -2.51 -7.90 4.73
N PHE A 43 -3.49 -8.79 4.73
CA PHE A 43 -4.37 -9.01 5.88
C PHE A 43 -3.62 -9.58 7.10
N THR A 44 -2.71 -10.54 6.90
CA THR A 44 -1.91 -11.09 8.01
C THR A 44 -0.98 -10.05 8.60
N TYR A 45 -0.32 -9.23 7.77
CA TYR A 45 0.54 -8.14 8.25
C TYR A 45 -0.27 -7.03 8.93
N TYR A 46 -1.47 -6.74 8.46
CA TYR A 46 -2.38 -5.82 9.12
C TYR A 46 -2.78 -6.30 10.53
N LEU A 47 -3.20 -7.56 10.65
CA LEU A 47 -3.51 -8.13 11.98
C LEU A 47 -2.29 -8.15 12.89
N ALA A 48 -1.11 -8.48 12.36
CA ALA A 48 0.14 -8.44 13.11
C ALA A 48 0.49 -7.01 13.57
N ALA A 49 0.27 -6.00 12.73
CA ALA A 49 0.51 -4.60 13.06
C ALA A 49 -0.44 -4.11 14.16
N VAL A 50 -1.73 -4.49 14.09
CA VAL A 50 -2.71 -4.21 15.15
C VAL A 50 -2.28 -4.87 16.47
N LEU A 51 -1.91 -6.16 16.45
CA LEU A 51 -1.44 -6.86 17.65
C LEU A 51 -0.15 -6.25 18.23
N CYS A 52 0.80 -5.89 17.37
CA CYS A 52 2.06 -5.25 17.78
C CYS A 52 1.79 -3.88 18.41
N PHE A 53 0.90 -3.08 17.81
CA PHE A 53 0.47 -1.81 18.36
C PHE A 53 -0.18 -1.99 19.74
N MET A 54 -1.13 -2.92 19.84
CA MET A 54 -1.80 -3.24 21.11
C MET A 54 -0.82 -3.63 22.21
N LEU A 55 0.20 -4.42 21.87
CA LEU A 55 1.21 -4.88 22.82
C LEU A 55 2.12 -3.73 23.26
N VAL A 56 2.68 -2.98 22.31
CA VAL A 56 3.60 -1.87 22.59
C VAL A 56 2.91 -0.77 23.39
N PHE A 57 1.74 -0.32 22.93
CA PHE A 57 0.98 0.73 23.63
C PHE A 57 0.34 0.21 24.92
N GLY A 58 -0.05 -1.05 24.97
CA GLY A 58 -0.51 -1.69 26.20
C GLY A 58 0.57 -1.70 27.28
N MET A 59 1.81 -2.07 26.91
CA MET A 59 2.96 -2.00 27.84
C MET A 59 3.28 -0.56 28.24
N ALA A 60 3.30 0.39 27.29
CA ALA A 60 3.54 1.80 27.58
C ALA A 60 2.49 2.37 28.56
N ASN A 61 1.22 2.03 28.36
CA ASN A 61 0.12 2.41 29.24
C ASN A 61 0.28 1.78 30.63
N TYR A 62 0.64 0.49 30.71
CA TYR A 62 0.92 -0.17 31.98
C TYR A 62 2.07 0.51 32.74
N PHE A 63 3.19 0.79 32.07
CA PHE A 63 4.33 1.49 32.68
C PHE A 63 3.95 2.90 33.13
N TRP A 64 3.17 3.63 32.33
CA TRP A 64 2.66 4.95 32.70
C TRP A 64 1.76 4.89 33.94
N PHE A 65 0.87 3.90 34.00
CA PHE A 65 0.01 3.65 35.15
C PHE A 65 0.81 3.31 36.40
N THR A 66 1.84 2.47 36.30
CA THR A 66 2.72 2.20 37.45
C THR A 66 3.51 3.44 37.85
N PHE A 67 4.03 4.20 36.89
CA PHE A 67 4.83 5.40 37.12
C PHE A 67 4.06 6.47 37.91
N ARG A 68 2.81 6.78 37.54
CA ARG A 68 1.97 7.77 38.26
C ARG A 68 1.68 7.42 39.72
N HIS A 69 1.82 6.17 40.12
CA HIS A 69 1.64 5.73 41.52
C HIS A 69 2.93 5.79 42.34
N THR A 70 4.08 6.13 41.72
CA THR A 70 5.34 6.35 42.44
C THR A 70 5.44 7.79 42.95
N PRO A 71 6.20 8.06 44.04
CA PRO A 71 6.40 9.41 44.55
C PRO A 71 7.08 10.34 43.54
N VAL A 72 7.93 9.80 42.66
CA VAL A 72 8.53 10.55 41.55
C VAL A 72 7.47 10.92 40.51
N GLY A 73 6.55 9.99 40.21
CA GLY A 73 5.43 10.24 39.30
C GLY A 73 4.47 11.30 39.79
N SER A 74 4.14 11.32 41.09
CA SER A 74 3.29 12.39 41.66
C SER A 74 3.98 13.76 41.57
N MET A 75 5.27 13.85 41.92
CA MET A 75 6.03 15.10 41.78
C MET A 75 6.12 15.56 40.31
N PHE A 76 6.24 14.62 39.37
CA PHE A 76 6.26 14.92 37.94
C PHE A 76 4.92 15.47 37.45
N LEU A 77 3.80 14.89 37.91
CA LEU A 77 2.45 15.38 37.57
C LEU A 77 2.19 16.77 38.15
N ASP A 78 2.68 17.05 39.35
CA ASP A 78 2.51 18.36 40.00
C ASP A 78 3.37 19.45 39.34
N SER A 79 4.52 19.07 38.76
CA SER A 79 5.49 20.00 38.17
C SER A 79 5.22 20.32 36.69
N ASN A 80 4.41 19.52 36.00
CA ASN A 80 4.15 19.69 34.57
C ASN A 80 2.70 20.13 34.31
N PRO A 81 2.48 21.08 33.38
CA PRO A 81 1.13 21.54 33.06
C PRO A 81 0.29 20.39 32.46
N PRO A 82 -1.01 20.31 32.79
CA PRO A 82 -1.89 19.25 32.32
C PRO A 82 -2.02 19.21 30.78
N GLU A 83 -1.78 20.34 30.11
CA GLU A 83 -1.77 20.44 28.64
C GLU A 83 -0.65 19.59 28.01
N ALA A 84 0.54 19.55 28.63
CA ALA A 84 1.66 18.73 28.15
C ALA A 84 1.39 17.22 28.28
N LEU A 85 0.48 16.85 29.19
CA LEU A 85 0.06 15.47 29.45
C LEU A 85 -1.21 15.08 28.69
N LEU A 86 -1.85 16.04 28.01
CA LEU A 86 -3.16 15.86 27.39
C LEU A 86 -3.12 14.80 26.28
N ALA A 87 -2.05 14.76 25.48
CA ALA A 87 -1.84 13.73 24.46
C ALA A 87 -1.70 12.31 25.05
N PHE A 88 -1.09 12.18 26.23
CA PHE A 88 -1.03 10.91 26.94
C PHE A 88 -2.41 10.52 27.49
N PHE A 89 -3.13 11.45 28.13
CA PHE A 89 -4.46 11.16 28.67
C PHE A 89 -5.50 10.86 27.60
N THR A 90 -5.46 11.51 26.43
CA THR A 90 -6.34 11.22 25.30
C THR A 90 -6.07 9.84 24.70
N ALA A 91 -4.79 9.47 24.54
CA ALA A 91 -4.41 8.12 24.11
C ALA A 91 -4.83 7.06 25.14
N THR A 92 -4.63 7.33 26.43
CA THR A 92 -4.86 6.39 27.54
C THR A 92 -6.34 6.16 27.84
N ASN A 93 -7.18 7.18 27.69
CA ASN A 93 -8.62 7.10 27.94
C ASN A 93 -9.41 6.52 26.75
N SER A 94 -8.78 6.40 25.58
CA SER A 94 -9.40 5.79 24.42
C SER A 94 -9.38 4.26 24.51
N ASN A 95 -10.41 3.60 23.95
CA ASN A 95 -10.39 2.14 23.81
C ASN A 95 -9.21 1.75 22.90
N LEU A 96 -8.14 1.19 23.49
CA LEU A 96 -6.87 0.91 22.82
C LEU A 96 -7.05 0.05 21.56
N VAL A 97 -8.04 -0.85 21.58
CA VAL A 97 -8.48 -1.64 20.40
C VAL A 97 -8.95 -0.72 19.28
N THR A 98 -9.93 0.14 19.54
CA THR A 98 -10.48 1.05 18.51
C THR A 98 -9.43 2.01 17.98
N LEU A 99 -8.53 2.50 18.86
CA LEU A 99 -7.42 3.34 18.47
C LEU A 99 -6.46 2.57 17.55
N ALA A 100 -6.04 1.37 17.95
CA ALA A 100 -5.14 0.51 17.15
C ALA A 100 -5.73 0.24 15.76
N PHE A 101 -7.00 -0.13 15.67
CA PHE A 101 -7.68 -0.34 14.39
C PHE A 101 -7.70 0.93 13.54
N ARG A 102 -8.08 2.08 14.11
CA ARG A 102 -8.13 3.35 13.38
C ARG A 102 -6.76 3.75 12.83
N LEU A 103 -5.73 3.77 13.67
CA LEU A 103 -4.38 4.15 13.26
C LEU A 103 -3.82 3.19 12.19
N ASN A 104 -4.11 1.89 12.29
CA ASN A 104 -3.68 0.90 11.30
C ASN A 104 -4.44 1.06 9.97
N ILE A 105 -5.71 1.43 9.98
CA ILE A 105 -6.47 1.69 8.75
C ILE A 105 -5.93 2.95 8.06
N ASP A 106 -5.77 4.05 8.80
CA ASP A 106 -5.29 5.31 8.24
C ASP A 106 -3.89 5.15 7.63
N SER A 107 -3.00 4.42 8.32
CA SER A 107 -1.66 4.09 7.79
C SER A 107 -1.71 3.13 6.61
N ALA A 108 -2.60 2.14 6.59
CA ALA A 108 -2.78 1.26 5.44
C ALA A 108 -3.24 2.04 4.20
N VAL A 109 -4.24 2.92 4.35
CA VAL A 109 -4.81 3.71 3.27
C VAL A 109 -3.77 4.65 2.69
N THR A 110 -3.07 5.41 3.52
CA THR A 110 -2.01 6.33 3.10
C THR A 110 -0.84 5.59 2.45
N CYS A 111 -0.39 4.44 2.99
CA CYS A 111 0.65 3.64 2.37
C CYS A 111 0.24 3.10 1.00
N LEU A 112 -1.04 2.73 0.82
CA LEU A 112 -1.57 2.32 -0.49
C LEU A 112 -1.65 3.49 -1.47
N LEU A 113 -2.10 4.66 -1.03
CA LEU A 113 -2.14 5.87 -1.86
C LEU A 113 -0.73 6.29 -2.30
N LEU A 114 0.23 6.30 -1.38
CA LEU A 114 1.62 6.60 -1.66
C LEU A 114 2.25 5.56 -2.61
N GLY A 115 1.98 4.28 -2.38
CA GLY A 115 2.39 3.21 -3.29
C GLY A 115 1.84 3.40 -4.69
N LEU A 116 0.56 3.79 -4.81
CA LEU A 116 -0.09 4.08 -6.08
C LEU A 116 0.57 5.26 -6.79
N VAL A 117 0.79 6.38 -6.10
CA VAL A 117 1.48 7.56 -6.64
C VAL A 117 2.90 7.19 -7.09
N CYS A 118 3.64 6.46 -6.26
CA CYS A 118 5.00 6.02 -6.59
C CYS A 118 5.01 5.10 -7.82
N GLN A 119 4.00 4.25 -7.99
CA GLN A 119 3.87 3.37 -9.14
C GLN A 119 3.53 4.15 -10.41
N LEU A 120 2.72 5.20 -10.32
CA LEU A 120 2.41 6.08 -11.46
C LEU A 120 3.66 6.81 -11.97
N PHE A 121 4.50 7.31 -11.06
CA PHE A 121 5.73 8.02 -11.41
C PHE A 121 6.94 7.09 -11.64
N ALA A 122 6.75 5.77 -11.60
CA ALA A 122 7.82 4.76 -11.71
C ALA A 122 8.94 4.91 -10.65
N ILE A 123 8.64 5.60 -9.53
CA ILE A 123 9.56 5.81 -8.40
C ILE A 123 9.72 4.50 -7.61
N THR A 124 8.75 3.59 -7.70
CA THR A 124 8.79 2.26 -7.06
C THR A 124 10.05 1.47 -7.39
N ARG A 125 10.65 1.63 -8.59
CA ARG A 125 11.94 0.99 -8.89
C ARG A 125 13.08 1.54 -8.03
N TYR A 126 13.12 2.83 -7.73
CA TYR A 126 14.18 3.38 -6.88
C TYR A 126 13.97 3.02 -5.40
N LEU A 127 12.71 2.95 -4.96
CA LEU A 127 12.35 2.59 -3.59
C LEU A 127 12.48 1.09 -3.31
N TYR A 128 12.07 0.23 -4.23
CA TYR A 128 12.05 -1.23 -4.04
C TYR A 128 13.40 -1.90 -4.35
N THR A 129 14.13 -1.41 -5.35
CA THR A 129 15.42 -2.00 -5.75
C THR A 129 16.55 -1.54 -4.82
N GLY A 130 16.37 -0.44 -4.09
CA GLY A 130 17.22 -0.03 -2.99
C GLY A 130 17.07 -1.00 -1.80
N ARG A 131 17.80 -2.12 -1.82
CA ARG A 131 17.82 -3.14 -0.74
C ARG A 131 18.39 -2.64 0.60
N GLY A 132 18.70 -1.35 0.73
CA GLY A 132 19.25 -0.77 1.95
C GLY A 132 18.20 -0.59 3.05
N LEU A 133 18.55 -0.99 4.28
CA LEU A 133 17.74 -0.71 5.47
C LEU A 133 17.45 0.79 5.63
N ILE A 134 18.40 1.65 5.26
CA ILE A 134 18.27 3.12 5.33
C ILE A 134 17.13 3.62 4.44
N ASN A 135 17.05 3.18 3.18
CA ASN A 135 15.97 3.59 2.28
C ASN A 135 14.60 3.12 2.79
N ARG A 136 14.53 1.95 3.41
CA ARG A 136 13.29 1.45 4.03
C ARG A 136 12.89 2.29 5.23
N LEU A 137 13.83 2.63 6.11
CA LEU A 137 13.58 3.51 7.26
C LEU A 137 13.10 4.89 6.81
N LEU A 138 13.75 5.48 5.81
CA LEU A 138 13.31 6.75 5.22
C LEU A 138 11.90 6.64 4.64
N TRP A 139 11.58 5.54 3.98
CA TRP A 139 10.24 5.31 3.45
C TRP A 139 9.19 5.17 4.56
N TYR A 140 9.50 4.45 5.64
CA TYR A 140 8.60 4.29 6.78
C TYR A 140 8.36 5.63 7.48
N ALA A 141 9.43 6.41 7.71
CA ALA A 141 9.33 7.75 8.26
C ALA A 141 8.54 8.68 7.34
N PHE A 142 8.71 8.57 6.02
CA PHE A 142 7.96 9.37 5.06
C PHE A 142 6.46 9.03 5.08
N CYS A 143 6.10 7.75 5.07
CA CYS A 143 4.70 7.33 5.24
C CYS A 143 4.11 7.83 6.56
N ALA A 144 4.84 7.68 7.67
CA ALA A 144 4.41 8.14 8.99
C ALA A 144 4.22 9.66 9.06
N ALA A 145 5.11 10.43 8.43
CA ALA A 145 5.03 11.89 8.35
C ALA A 145 3.83 12.35 7.52
N ILE A 146 3.52 11.67 6.43
CA ILE A 146 2.35 12.01 5.60
C ILE A 146 1.05 11.69 6.34
N THR A 147 0.96 10.53 7.01
CA THR A 147 -0.19 10.22 7.86
C THR A 147 -0.39 11.24 8.96
N SER A 148 0.69 11.68 9.63
CA SER A 148 0.56 12.65 10.71
C SER A 148 0.12 14.03 10.21
N LEU A 149 0.55 14.44 9.01
CA LEU A 149 0.08 15.68 8.37
C LEU A 149 -1.41 15.62 8.00
N ASP A 150 -1.88 14.51 7.43
CA ASP A 150 -3.29 14.31 7.06
C ASP A 150 -4.20 14.42 8.30
N ILE A 151 -3.71 13.95 9.43
CA ILE A 151 -4.47 13.93 10.68
C ILE A 151 -4.48 15.27 11.39
N LEU A 152 -3.36 15.99 11.33
CA LEU A 152 -3.30 17.36 11.79
C LEU A 152 -4.31 18.24 11.04
N GLN A 153 -4.51 17.98 9.74
CA GLN A 153 -5.50 18.69 8.92
C GLN A 153 -6.95 18.31 9.24
N THR A 154 -7.20 17.07 9.65
CA THR A 154 -8.55 16.62 10.06
C THR A 154 -8.96 17.08 11.46
N GLY A 155 -8.12 17.86 12.15
CA GLY A 155 -8.46 18.54 13.40
C GLY A 155 -8.40 17.64 14.64
N GLN A 156 -7.64 16.55 14.60
CA GLN A 156 -7.36 15.80 15.83
C GLN A 156 -6.45 16.59 16.78
N GLN A 157 -6.68 16.43 18.08
CA GLN A 157 -5.97 17.13 19.17
C GLN A 157 -4.52 16.65 19.40
N PHE A 158 -3.94 15.90 18.46
CA PHE A 158 -2.58 15.39 18.62
C PHE A 158 -1.58 16.33 17.94
N ASP A 159 -0.51 16.68 18.66
CA ASP A 159 0.64 17.33 18.06
C ASP A 159 1.24 16.49 16.93
N PHE A 160 1.96 17.14 16.02
CA PHE A 160 2.64 16.44 14.92
C PHE A 160 3.59 15.35 15.43
N THR A 161 4.34 15.62 16.51
CA THR A 161 5.32 14.69 17.08
C THR A 161 4.66 13.45 17.66
N THR A 162 3.56 13.62 18.40
CA THR A 162 2.84 12.47 19.00
C THR A 162 2.17 11.64 17.93
N SER A 163 1.53 12.29 16.94
CA SER A 163 0.99 11.64 15.76
C SER A 163 2.07 10.86 15.01
N PHE A 164 3.22 11.48 14.73
CA PHE A 164 4.31 10.82 14.02
C PHE A 164 4.78 9.54 14.73
N VAL A 165 4.96 9.58 16.05
CA VAL A 165 5.36 8.41 16.84
C VAL A 165 4.27 7.32 16.82
N LEU A 166 3.00 7.71 16.95
CA LEU A 166 1.86 6.79 16.88
C LEU A 166 1.78 6.07 15.52
N TYR A 167 2.05 6.79 14.44
CA TYR A 167 1.97 6.27 13.07
C TYR A 167 3.24 5.58 12.59
N LEU A 168 4.38 5.79 13.25
CA LEU A 168 5.66 5.18 12.86
C LEU A 168 5.61 3.65 12.93
N LEU A 169 5.02 3.11 14.01
CA LEU A 169 4.90 1.68 14.20
C LEU A 169 4.04 1.02 13.10
N PRO A 170 2.76 1.41 12.89
CA PRO A 170 1.95 0.78 11.86
C PRO A 170 2.49 1.05 10.44
N ALA A 171 3.06 2.23 10.17
CA ALA A 171 3.73 2.50 8.90
C ALA A 171 4.92 1.55 8.65
N SER A 172 5.74 1.27 9.67
CA SER A 172 6.88 0.35 9.54
C SER A 172 6.45 -1.09 9.22
N CYS A 173 5.30 -1.54 9.73
CA CYS A 173 4.77 -2.87 9.46
C CYS A 173 4.10 -2.97 8.08
N LEU A 174 3.38 -1.92 7.65
CA LEU A 174 2.50 -1.96 6.49
C LEU A 174 3.14 -1.43 5.20
N ALA A 175 4.02 -0.43 5.28
CA ALA A 175 4.51 0.30 4.12
C ALA A 175 5.17 -0.61 3.06
N GLY A 176 5.95 -1.60 3.49
CA GLY A 176 6.59 -2.55 2.58
C GLY A 176 5.59 -3.43 1.83
N VAL A 177 4.58 -3.96 2.53
CA VAL A 177 3.58 -4.84 1.95
C VAL A 177 2.59 -4.06 1.07
N CYS A 178 2.22 -2.85 1.47
CA CYS A 178 1.40 -1.94 0.66
C CYS A 178 2.10 -1.57 -0.65
N LEU A 179 3.41 -1.31 -0.63
CA LEU A 179 4.18 -1.01 -1.83
C LEU A 179 4.30 -2.23 -2.75
N GLU A 180 4.56 -3.41 -2.19
CA GLU A 180 4.58 -4.67 -2.95
C GLU A 180 3.21 -4.96 -3.59
N PHE A 181 2.13 -4.76 -2.84
CA PHE A 181 0.75 -4.96 -3.33
C PHE A 181 0.39 -3.98 -4.45
N THR A 182 0.71 -2.70 -4.31
CA THR A 182 0.43 -1.67 -5.34
C THR A 182 1.21 -1.94 -6.63
N SER A 183 2.45 -2.45 -6.54
CA SER A 183 3.24 -2.83 -7.71
C SER A 183 2.63 -3.98 -8.52
N LEU A 184 1.85 -4.85 -7.87
CA LEU A 184 1.15 -5.97 -8.51
C LEU A 184 -0.21 -5.55 -9.08
N LEU A 185 -0.90 -4.65 -8.38
CA LEU A 185 -2.25 -4.23 -8.74
C LEU A 185 -2.26 -3.36 -10.00
N LEU A 186 -1.31 -2.43 -10.11
CA LEU A 186 -1.19 -1.53 -11.25
C LEU A 186 0.04 -1.85 -12.09
N PRO A 187 -0.11 -2.30 -13.34
CA PRO A 187 1.01 -2.33 -14.27
C PRO A 187 1.51 -0.89 -14.46
N GLU A 188 2.82 -0.71 -14.58
CA GLU A 188 3.43 0.57 -14.91
C GLU A 188 2.68 1.21 -16.10
N ILE A 189 2.37 2.51 -16.03
CA ILE A 189 1.58 3.23 -17.06
C ILE A 189 2.13 2.98 -18.49
N TRP A 190 3.44 2.82 -18.61
CA TRP A 190 4.14 2.48 -19.85
C TRP A 190 3.65 1.17 -20.51
N ILE A 191 3.25 0.18 -19.73
CA ILE A 191 2.68 -1.08 -20.23
C ILE A 191 1.30 -0.84 -20.85
N VAL A 192 0.51 0.08 -20.28
CA VAL A 192 -0.82 0.45 -20.80
C VAL A 192 -0.68 1.19 -22.14
N PHE A 193 0.30 2.09 -22.27
CA PHE A 193 0.61 2.73 -23.54
C PHE A 193 1.02 1.72 -24.61
N ARG A 194 1.93 0.79 -24.29
CA ARG A 194 2.39 -0.24 -25.23
C ARG A 194 1.24 -1.17 -25.69
N LEU A 195 0.29 -1.48 -24.80
CA LEU A 195 -0.92 -2.24 -25.14
C LEU A 195 -1.86 -1.48 -26.08
N LYS A 196 -2.01 -0.16 -25.91
CA LYS A 196 -2.80 0.68 -26.82
C LYS A 196 -2.16 0.73 -28.21
N GLU A 197 -0.85 0.89 -28.30
CA GLU A 197 -0.11 0.86 -29.57
C GLU A 197 -0.29 -0.49 -30.28
N LEU A 198 -0.12 -1.61 -29.57
CA LEU A 198 -0.37 -2.94 -30.11
C LEU A 198 -1.80 -3.09 -30.65
N ARG A 199 -2.80 -2.58 -29.93
CA ARG A 199 -4.21 -2.62 -30.37
C ARG A 199 -4.43 -1.76 -31.63
N GLN A 200 -3.76 -0.61 -31.73
CA GLN A 200 -3.81 0.23 -32.93
C GLN A 200 -3.13 -0.44 -34.13
N VAL A 201 -1.95 -1.05 -33.95
CA VAL A 201 -1.25 -1.80 -35.00
C VAL A 201 -2.12 -2.94 -35.54
N VAL A 202 -2.77 -3.69 -34.64
CA VAL A 202 -3.71 -4.76 -35.03
C VAL A 202 -4.92 -4.20 -35.80
N LYS A 203 -5.46 -3.05 -35.38
CA LYS A 203 -6.59 -2.41 -36.07
C LYS A 203 -6.19 -1.95 -37.48
N ILE A 204 -5.02 -1.34 -37.64
CA ILE A 204 -4.49 -0.89 -38.93
C ILE A 204 -4.24 -2.09 -39.85
N ALA A 205 -3.65 -3.16 -39.33
CA ALA A 205 -3.45 -4.40 -40.09
C ALA A 205 -4.79 -4.98 -40.59
N ARG A 206 -5.84 -4.96 -39.76
CA ARG A 206 -7.19 -5.41 -40.14
C ARG A 206 -7.81 -4.52 -41.22
N ILE A 207 -7.66 -3.19 -41.15
CA ILE A 207 -8.18 -2.26 -42.17
C ILE A 207 -7.47 -2.45 -43.51
N ARG A 208 -6.13 -2.55 -43.51
CA ARG A 208 -5.36 -2.84 -44.74
C ARG A 208 -5.78 -4.16 -45.38
N ASN A 209 -6.10 -5.17 -44.58
CA ASN A 209 -6.53 -6.46 -45.10
C ASN A 209 -7.94 -6.39 -45.70
N ASN A 210 -8.83 -5.54 -45.16
CA ASN A 210 -10.16 -5.31 -45.72
C ASN A 210 -10.15 -4.49 -47.03
N GLN A 211 -9.18 -3.59 -47.23
CA GLN A 211 -9.08 -2.80 -48.48
C GLN A 211 -8.39 -3.53 -49.63
N ARG A 212 -7.76 -4.69 -49.38
CA ARG A 212 -7.19 -5.56 -50.42
C ARG A 212 -8.17 -6.61 -50.94
N LYS A 213 -9.41 -6.62 -50.44
CA LYS A 213 -10.50 -7.47 -50.92
C LYS A 213 -11.38 -6.67 -51.88
#